data_AF-T0GQZ9-F1
#
_entry.id   AF-T0GQZ9-F1
#
_cell.length_a   1.000
_cell.length_b   1.000
_cell.length_c   1.000
_cell.angle_alpha   90.00
_cell.angle_beta   90.00
_cell.angle_gamma   90.00
#
_symmetry.space_group_name_H-M   'P 1'
#
loop_
_entity.id
_entity.type
_entity.pdbx_description
1 polymer ?
#
loop_
_entity_poly.entity_id
_entity_poly.type
_entity_poly.pdbx_seq_one_letter_code
_entity_poly.pdbx_strand_id
1 'polypeptide(L)'
;MNLNNQEKIDILRISKKIFICVVRHTGQDLDKLSLKTCIVKDLGISGDDMDDLLQDITRYFQIDWSSLNFEKNFGKEGFSIVEFFVFLIRFILNLVSNLIKTILRVLINFNFSRFNSFNNDQKNIQIENLILAAYYGRWNNTLFSYTIPIESEIQNWQIRYWKRFKKRYGSKFNNF
;
A
#
# COMPACT_ATOMS: atom_id res chain seq x y z
N MET A 1 -18.45 11.40 -11.15
CA MET A 1 -17.71 12.58 -11.65
C MET A 1 -18.04 12.73 -13.13
N ASN A 2 -18.51 13.89 -13.59
CA ASN A 2 -18.73 14.14 -15.02
C ASN A 2 -17.54 14.92 -15.55
N LEU A 3 -16.69 14.25 -16.34
CA LEU A 3 -15.45 14.81 -16.86
C LEU A 3 -15.64 15.34 -18.28
N ASN A 4 -15.12 16.53 -18.54
CA ASN A 4 -14.93 17.00 -19.90
C ASN A 4 -13.75 16.27 -20.57
N ASN A 5 -13.59 16.43 -21.89
CA ASN A 5 -12.57 15.70 -22.65
C ASN A 5 -11.14 16.04 -22.21
N GLN A 6 -10.87 17.28 -21.81
CA GLN A 6 -9.55 17.70 -21.36
C GLN A 6 -9.22 17.06 -20.01
N GLU A 7 -10.17 17.06 -19.07
CA GLU A 7 -10.00 16.42 -17.76
C GLU A 7 -9.77 14.91 -17.88
N LYS A 8 -10.44 14.24 -18.84
CA LYS A 8 -10.16 12.83 -19.15
C LYS A 8 -8.72 12.60 -19.62
N ILE A 9 -8.20 13.48 -20.47
CA ILE A 9 -6.82 13.41 -20.96
C ILE A 9 -5.83 13.60 -19.80
N ASP A 10 -6.10 14.58 -18.94
CA ASP A 10 -5.23 14.91 -17.82
C ASP A 10 -5.22 13.80 -16.77
N ILE A 11 -6.40 13.29 -16.36
CA ILE A 11 -6.49 12.14 -15.45
C ILE A 11 -5.80 10.93 -16.07
N LEU A 12 -5.98 10.66 -17.36
CA LEU A 12 -5.28 9.56 -18.02
C LEU A 12 -3.75 9.73 -17.97
N ARG A 13 -3.23 10.94 -18.13
CA ARG A 13 -1.79 11.23 -18.01
C ARG A 13 -1.30 10.99 -16.59
N ILE A 14 -2.05 11.44 -15.59
CA ILE A 14 -1.76 11.24 -14.16
C ILE A 14 -1.76 9.75 -13.81
N SER A 15 -2.83 9.03 -14.17
CA SER A 15 -2.97 7.59 -13.96
C SER A 15 -1.76 6.84 -14.47
N LYS A 16 -1.34 7.10 -15.72
CA LYS A 16 -0.17 6.46 -16.32
C LYS A 16 1.09 6.61 -15.48
N LYS A 17 1.32 7.81 -14.93
CA LYS A 17 2.50 8.09 -14.11
C LYS A 17 2.42 7.39 -12.76
N ILE A 18 1.27 7.45 -12.08
CA ILE A 18 1.09 6.80 -10.78
C ILE A 18 1.23 5.29 -10.91
N PHE A 19 0.62 4.66 -11.91
CA PHE A 19 0.81 3.22 -12.14
C PHE A 19 2.28 2.87 -12.39
N ILE A 20 3.05 3.69 -13.12
CA ILE A 20 4.48 3.46 -13.32
C ILE A 20 5.26 3.57 -11.99
N CYS A 21 4.94 4.54 -11.14
CA CYS A 21 5.55 4.66 -9.80
C CYS A 21 5.23 3.42 -8.96
N VAL A 22 3.96 2.98 -8.92
CA VAL A 22 3.54 1.78 -8.18
C VAL A 22 4.27 0.54 -8.69
N VAL A 23 4.35 0.31 -10.01
CA VAL A 23 5.09 -0.81 -10.59
C VAL A 23 6.57 -0.77 -10.23
N ARG A 24 7.19 0.41 -10.20
CA ARG A 24 8.60 0.57 -9.85
C ARG A 24 8.89 0.15 -8.40
N HIS A 25 8.01 0.51 -7.47
CA HIS A 25 8.16 0.21 -6.05
C HIS A 25 7.77 -1.23 -5.69
N THR A 26 6.82 -1.83 -6.42
CA THR A 26 6.30 -3.17 -6.09
C THR A 26 6.87 -4.30 -6.95
N GLY A 27 7.43 -3.99 -8.12
CA GLY A 27 7.81 -4.98 -9.12
C GLY A 27 6.63 -5.74 -9.75
N GLN A 28 5.39 -5.38 -9.41
CA GLN A 28 4.18 -6.03 -9.93
C GLN A 28 3.99 -5.75 -11.43
N ASP A 29 3.41 -6.73 -12.14
CA ASP A 29 3.09 -6.56 -13.55
C ASP A 29 2.01 -5.48 -13.73
N LEU A 30 2.26 -4.53 -14.64
CA LEU A 30 1.37 -3.38 -14.85
C LEU A 30 -0.07 -3.78 -15.21
N ASP A 31 -0.26 -4.91 -15.90
CA ASP A 31 -1.56 -5.43 -16.34
C ASP A 31 -2.36 -6.15 -15.23
N LYS A 32 -1.74 -6.42 -14.07
CA LYS A 32 -2.42 -6.98 -12.89
C LYS A 32 -2.95 -5.92 -11.94
N LEU A 33 -2.51 -4.67 -12.09
CA LEU A 33 -2.93 -3.56 -11.24
C LEU A 33 -4.26 -2.98 -11.74
N SER A 34 -5.17 -2.69 -10.81
CA SER A 34 -6.44 -2.03 -11.06
C SER A 34 -6.55 -0.74 -10.26
N LEU A 35 -7.52 0.12 -10.61
CA LEU A 35 -7.83 1.31 -9.82
C LEU A 35 -8.16 0.98 -8.36
N LYS A 36 -8.80 -0.16 -8.12
CA LYS A 36 -9.25 -0.64 -6.81
C LYS A 36 -8.17 -1.39 -6.03
N THR A 37 -7.01 -1.62 -6.62
CA THR A 37 -5.90 -2.29 -5.96
C THR A 37 -5.48 -1.48 -4.74
N CYS A 38 -5.51 -2.13 -3.58
CA CYS A 38 -5.21 -1.54 -2.29
C CYS A 38 -3.70 -1.50 -2.05
N ILE A 39 -3.19 -0.33 -1.71
CA ILE A 39 -1.75 -0.07 -1.51
C ILE A 39 -1.18 -0.97 -0.40
N VAL A 40 -1.81 -0.98 0.77
CA VAL A 40 -1.33 -1.80 1.88
C VAL A 40 -1.73 -3.26 1.70
N LYS A 41 -3.03 -3.52 1.48
CA LYS A 41 -3.58 -4.87 1.53
C LYS A 41 -3.14 -5.76 0.35
N ASP A 42 -3.12 -5.21 -0.87
CA ASP A 42 -2.85 -6.00 -2.07
C ASP A 42 -1.38 -5.91 -2.51
N LEU A 43 -0.73 -4.77 -2.25
CA LEU A 43 0.66 -4.53 -2.65
C LEU A 43 1.67 -4.64 -1.51
N GLY A 44 1.21 -4.65 -0.25
CA GLY A 44 2.09 -4.73 0.91
C GLY A 44 2.91 -3.46 1.17
N ILE A 45 2.56 -2.32 0.56
CA ILE A 45 3.30 -1.05 0.75
C ILE A 45 2.80 -0.39 2.03
N SER A 46 3.65 -0.31 3.05
CA SER A 46 3.36 0.29 4.36
C SER A 46 4.59 1.03 4.90
N GLY A 47 4.41 1.90 5.89
CA GLY A 47 5.51 2.59 6.55
C GLY A 47 6.46 3.33 5.60
N ASP A 48 7.77 3.10 5.73
CA ASP A 48 8.82 3.78 4.97
C ASP A 48 8.65 3.58 3.44
N ASP A 49 8.19 2.40 3.00
CA ASP A 49 7.92 2.13 1.58
C ASP A 49 6.80 3.04 1.03
N MET A 50 5.85 3.43 1.88
CA MET A 50 4.81 4.38 1.50
C MET A 50 5.37 5.79 1.37
N ASP A 51 6.24 6.21 2.27
CA ASP A 51 6.89 7.52 2.23
C ASP A 51 7.70 7.68 0.94
N ASP A 52 8.44 6.64 0.56
CA ASP A 52 9.20 6.59 -0.69
C ASP A 52 8.29 6.64 -1.94
N LEU A 53 7.16 5.92 -1.92
CA LEU A 53 6.18 5.99 -2.99
C LEU A 53 5.59 7.40 -3.14
N LEU A 54 5.18 8.02 -2.03
CA LEU A 54 4.61 9.37 -2.04
C LEU A 54 5.63 10.43 -2.43
N GLN A 55 6.89 10.28 -2.02
CA GLN A 55 7.96 11.15 -2.44
C GLN A 55 8.18 11.03 -3.96
N ASP A 56 8.21 9.82 -4.53
CA ASP A 56 8.35 9.62 -5.98
C ASP A 56 7.16 10.23 -6.75
N ILE A 57 5.93 10.08 -6.25
CA ILE A 57 4.74 10.73 -6.85
C ILE A 57 4.88 12.26 -6.77
N THR A 58 5.34 12.79 -5.64
CA THR A 58 5.47 14.24 -5.41
C THR A 58 6.49 14.90 -6.33
N ARG A 59 7.47 14.14 -6.85
CA ARG A 59 8.41 14.62 -7.88
C ARG A 59 7.72 14.96 -9.20
N TYR A 60 6.56 14.36 -9.49
CA TYR A 60 5.80 14.62 -10.72
C TYR A 60 4.60 15.53 -10.51
N PHE A 61 3.99 15.49 -9.32
CA PHE A 61 2.76 16.22 -9.01
C PHE A 61 2.90 16.90 -7.65
N GLN A 62 2.63 18.20 -7.59
CA GLN A 62 2.57 18.91 -6.32
C GLN A 62 1.27 18.51 -5.61
N ILE A 63 1.38 17.73 -4.54
CA ILE A 63 0.24 17.24 -3.77
C ILE A 63 0.43 17.65 -2.32
N ASP A 64 -0.59 18.32 -1.77
CA ASP A 64 -0.66 18.57 -0.35
C ASP A 64 -1.10 17.30 0.39
N TRP A 65 -0.17 16.68 1.11
CA TRP A 65 -0.41 15.49 1.93
C TRP A 65 -0.75 15.80 3.39
N SER A 66 -0.86 17.07 3.79
CA SER A 66 -1.06 17.48 5.20
C SER A 66 -2.26 16.82 5.89
N SER A 67 -3.30 16.49 5.11
CA SER A 67 -4.53 15.84 5.60
C SER A 67 -4.46 14.30 5.61
N LEU A 68 -3.35 13.71 5.16
CA LEU A 68 -3.13 12.27 5.17
C LEU A 68 -2.64 11.85 6.56
N ASN A 69 -3.44 11.06 7.27
CA ASN A 69 -3.02 10.48 8.54
C ASN A 69 -2.17 9.23 8.27
N PHE A 70 -0.86 9.41 8.18
CA PHE A 70 0.10 8.35 7.87
C PHE A 70 0.04 7.17 8.85
N GLU A 71 0.19 7.45 10.14
CA GLU A 71 0.19 6.44 11.20
C GLU A 71 -1.07 5.55 11.15
N LYS A 72 -2.23 6.17 10.96
CA LYS A 72 -3.51 5.44 10.90
C LYS A 72 -3.68 4.62 9.62
N ASN A 73 -3.11 5.07 8.51
CA ASN A 73 -3.39 4.49 7.19
C ASN A 73 -2.33 3.48 6.74
N PHE A 74 -1.08 3.64 7.18
CA PHE A 74 0.05 2.81 6.72
C PHE A 74 0.80 2.15 7.87
N GLY A 75 0.36 2.36 9.12
CA GLY A 75 1.04 1.85 10.31
C GLY A 75 2.15 2.78 10.77
N LYS A 76 2.55 2.61 12.03
CA LYS A 76 3.67 3.30 12.63
C LYS A 76 4.94 2.53 12.24
N GLU A 77 5.83 3.13 11.47
CA GLU A 77 7.22 2.71 11.41
C GLU A 77 8.07 3.75 12.14
N GLY A 78 8.77 3.27 13.17
CA GLY A 78 9.33 4.09 14.23
C GLY A 78 8.96 3.51 15.59
N PHE A 79 9.79 2.59 16.09
CA PHE A 79 9.68 2.15 17.47
C PHE A 79 9.96 3.35 18.38
N SER A 80 8.96 3.80 19.14
CA SER A 80 9.26 4.63 20.30
C SER A 80 10.15 3.80 21.24
N ILE A 81 11.24 4.39 21.74
CA ILE A 81 12.09 3.75 22.76
C ILE A 81 11.24 3.26 23.95
N VAL A 82 10.19 4.01 24.30
CA VAL A 82 9.24 3.62 25.34
C VAL A 82 8.42 2.41 24.93
N GLU A 83 7.92 2.35 23.69
CA GLU A 83 7.20 1.19 23.16
C GLU A 83 8.11 -0.04 23.05
N PHE A 84 9.40 0.14 22.73
CA PHE A 84 10.41 -0.92 22.74
C PHE A 84 10.64 -1.45 24.15
N PHE A 85 10.80 -0.60 25.16
CA PHE A 85 10.94 -1.05 26.55
C PHE A 85 9.68 -1.75 27.05
N VAL A 86 8.49 -1.25 26.71
CA VAL A 86 7.21 -1.92 27.04
C VAL A 86 7.11 -3.27 26.34
N PHE A 87 7.50 -3.36 25.06
CA PHE A 87 7.58 -4.62 24.32
C PHE A 87 8.58 -5.58 24.97
N LEU A 88 9.76 -5.10 25.37
CA LEU A 88 10.83 -5.90 25.97
C LEU A 88 10.40 -6.42 27.35
N ILE A 89 9.74 -5.60 28.17
CA ILE A 89 9.10 -6.02 29.42
C ILE A 89 8.03 -7.08 29.14
N ARG A 90 7.13 -6.85 28.19
CA ARG A 90 6.08 -7.82 27.81
C ARG A 90 6.67 -9.12 27.26
N PHE A 91 7.76 -9.04 26.51
CA PHE A 91 8.47 -10.18 25.95
C PHE A 91 9.14 -11.01 27.05
N ILE A 92 9.82 -10.37 27.99
CA ILE A 92 10.37 -11.03 29.18
C ILE A 92 9.25 -11.66 30.01
N LEU A 93 8.16 -10.94 30.28
CA LEU A 93 7.01 -11.47 31.01
C LEU A 93 6.36 -12.65 30.27
N ASN A 94 6.29 -12.62 28.94
CA ASN A 94 5.79 -13.72 28.12
C ASN A 94 6.74 -14.92 28.11
N LEU A 95 8.06 -14.70 28.09
CA LEU A 95 9.07 -15.75 28.23
C LEU A 95 8.97 -16.41 29.60
N VAL A 96 8.90 -15.62 30.67
CA VAL A 96 8.72 -16.11 32.04
C VAL A 96 7.38 -16.82 32.18
N SER A 97 6.29 -16.25 31.63
CA SER A 97 4.97 -16.89 31.60
C SER A 97 5.01 -18.21 30.83
N ASN A 98 5.70 -18.29 29.69
CA ASN A 98 5.83 -19.51 28.90
C ASN A 98 6.74 -20.55 29.56
N LEU A 99 7.78 -20.14 30.28
CA LEU A 99 8.60 -21.03 31.11
C LEU A 99 7.78 -21.58 32.28
N ILE A 100 7.05 -20.71 33.00
CA ILE A 100 6.12 -21.10 34.06
C ILE A 100 5.05 -22.02 33.50
N LYS A 101 4.46 -21.71 32.35
CA LYS A 101 3.47 -22.57 31.66
C LYS A 101 4.07 -23.88 31.21
N THR A 102 5.32 -23.93 30.75
CA THR A 102 6.00 -25.19 30.39
C THR A 102 6.18 -26.05 31.64
N ILE A 103 6.60 -25.45 32.76
CA ILE A 103 6.70 -26.11 34.06
C ILE A 103 5.31 -26.55 34.56
N LEU A 104 4.29 -25.71 34.43
CA LEU A 104 2.90 -26.00 34.79
C LEU A 104 2.27 -27.06 33.87
N ARG A 105 2.64 -27.12 32.59
CA ARG A 105 2.16 -28.09 31.60
C ARG A 105 2.80 -29.46 31.81
N VAL A 106 4.03 -29.51 32.30
CA VAL A 106 4.66 -30.74 32.81
C VAL A 106 3.95 -31.23 34.09
N LEU A 107 3.36 -30.33 34.88
CA LEU A 107 2.61 -30.67 36.10
C LEU A 107 1.11 -30.94 35.87
N ILE A 108 0.46 -30.26 34.92
CA ILE A 108 -0.98 -30.33 34.66
C ILE A 108 -1.20 -30.15 33.15
N ASN A 109 -1.61 -31.25 32.52
CA ASN A 109 -1.95 -31.32 31.11
C ASN A 109 -3.18 -30.44 30.81
N PHE A 110 -3.00 -29.19 30.36
CA PHE A 110 -4.09 -28.44 29.73
C PHE A 110 -3.62 -27.47 28.62
N ASN A 111 -4.41 -27.48 27.54
CA ASN A 111 -4.27 -26.69 26.32
C ASN A 111 -4.39 -25.18 26.58
N PHE A 112 -3.63 -24.39 25.81
CA PHE A 112 -3.98 -22.98 25.62
C PHE A 112 -3.89 -22.61 24.14
N SER A 113 -4.93 -21.93 23.67
CA SER A 113 -5.13 -21.50 22.29
C SER A 113 -4.86 -20.01 22.12
N ARG A 114 -4.51 -19.69 20.87
CA ARG A 114 -4.71 -18.45 20.10
C ARG A 114 -3.99 -17.18 20.57
N PHE A 115 -2.92 -16.85 19.85
CA PHE A 115 -2.42 -15.49 19.70
C PHE A 115 -3.46 -14.64 18.95
N ASN A 116 -3.73 -13.45 19.48
CA ASN A 116 -4.54 -12.45 18.80
C ASN A 116 -3.78 -11.92 17.59
N SER A 117 -4.41 -12.02 16.43
CA SER A 117 -4.07 -11.24 15.24
C SER A 117 -4.14 -9.77 15.61
N PHE A 118 -3.10 -9.00 15.25
CA PHE A 118 -3.25 -7.55 15.19
C PHE A 118 -4.38 -7.23 14.22
N ASN A 119 -5.44 -6.58 14.71
CA ASN A 119 -6.45 -6.00 13.84
C ASN A 119 -5.84 -4.76 13.19
N ASN A 120 -5.45 -4.88 11.93
CA ASN A 120 -5.09 -3.72 11.11
C ASN A 120 -6.39 -3.04 10.65
N ASP A 121 -6.90 -2.11 11.45
CA ASP A 121 -7.95 -1.16 11.05
C ASP A 121 -7.42 -0.09 10.07
N GLN A 122 -6.39 -0.42 9.28
CA GLN A 122 -5.80 0.47 8.29
C GLN A 122 -6.80 0.71 7.17
N LYS A 123 -7.00 1.98 6.79
CA LYS A 123 -7.92 2.33 5.70
C LYS A 123 -7.45 1.72 4.38
N ASN A 124 -8.40 1.16 3.63
CA ASN A 124 -8.17 0.65 2.27
C ASN A 124 -7.90 1.79 1.29
N ILE A 125 -6.66 2.30 1.26
CA ILE A 125 -6.23 3.27 0.27
C ILE A 125 -5.96 2.54 -1.05
N GLN A 126 -6.66 2.95 -2.10
CA GLN A 126 -6.55 2.38 -3.44
C GLN A 126 -5.71 3.28 -4.35
N ILE A 127 -5.21 2.72 -5.46
CA ILE A 127 -4.50 3.48 -6.50
C ILE A 127 -5.36 4.64 -7.02
N GLU A 128 -6.67 4.44 -7.15
CA GLU A 128 -7.63 5.48 -7.53
C GLU A 128 -7.55 6.73 -6.64
N ASN A 129 -7.42 6.56 -5.33
CA ASN A 129 -7.34 7.67 -4.39
C ASN A 129 -6.06 8.49 -4.59
N LEU A 130 -4.94 7.84 -4.93
CA LEU A 130 -3.69 8.52 -5.26
C LEU A 130 -3.82 9.34 -6.55
N ILE A 131 -4.51 8.79 -7.55
CA ILE A 131 -4.79 9.50 -8.81
C ILE A 131 -5.65 10.72 -8.58
N LEU A 132 -6.70 10.58 -7.78
CA LEU A 132 -7.57 11.70 -7.43
C LEU A 132 -6.82 12.77 -6.62
N ALA A 133 -5.96 12.36 -5.67
CA ALA A 133 -5.14 13.30 -4.91
C ALA A 133 -4.18 14.09 -5.82
N ALA A 134 -3.57 13.43 -6.79
CA ALA A 134 -2.73 14.07 -7.80
C ALA A 134 -3.50 15.00 -8.73
N TYR A 135 -4.73 14.62 -9.12
CA TYR A 135 -5.59 15.46 -9.95
C TYR A 135 -6.04 16.73 -9.24
N TYR A 136 -6.46 16.62 -7.98
CA TYR A 136 -6.91 17.78 -7.19
C TYR A 136 -5.76 18.54 -6.52
N GLY A 137 -4.52 18.04 -6.59
CA GLY A 137 -3.35 18.62 -5.94
C GLY A 137 -3.35 18.54 -4.41
N ARG A 138 -4.25 17.76 -3.81
CA ARG A 138 -4.36 17.58 -2.36
C ARG A 138 -5.01 16.27 -1.98
N TRP A 139 -4.57 15.71 -0.87
CA TRP A 139 -5.23 14.58 -0.24
C TRP A 139 -6.45 15.03 0.57
N ASN A 140 -7.59 14.36 0.40
CA ASN A 140 -8.76 14.56 1.24
C ASN A 140 -9.49 13.22 1.47
N ASN A 141 -10.02 13.00 2.68
CA ASN A 141 -10.86 11.85 2.98
C ASN A 141 -12.19 11.85 2.19
N THR A 142 -12.59 12.96 1.58
CA THR A 142 -13.73 12.94 0.64
C THR A 142 -13.41 12.25 -0.67
N LEU A 143 -12.14 11.96 -0.98
CA LEU A 143 -11.75 11.31 -2.24
C LEU A 143 -12.30 9.89 -2.37
N PHE A 144 -12.54 9.19 -1.26
CA PHE A 144 -13.12 7.84 -1.25
C PHE A 144 -14.53 7.75 -1.85
N SER A 145 -15.24 8.87 -2.01
CA SER A 145 -16.58 8.88 -2.64
C SER A 145 -16.55 9.14 -4.14
N TYR A 146 -15.39 9.45 -4.71
CA TYR A 146 -15.23 9.70 -6.14
C TYR A 146 -14.75 8.45 -6.86
N THR A 147 -15.23 8.28 -8.09
CA THR A 147 -14.76 7.25 -9.01
C THR A 147 -14.33 7.88 -10.33
N ILE A 148 -13.27 7.35 -10.90
CA ILE A 148 -12.65 7.76 -12.16
C ILE A 148 -13.39 7.05 -13.30
N PRO A 149 -14.16 7.76 -14.14
CA PRO A 149 -14.99 7.15 -15.17
C PRO A 149 -14.22 6.81 -16.46
N ILE A 150 -12.89 6.59 -16.37
CA ILE A 150 -12.00 6.28 -17.51
C ILE A 150 -11.17 5.01 -17.28
N GLU A 151 -11.69 4.07 -16.49
CA GLU A 151 -11.02 2.82 -16.16
C GLU A 151 -10.66 2.01 -17.43
N SER A 152 -11.56 1.98 -18.41
CA SER A 152 -11.35 1.23 -19.65
C SER A 152 -10.16 1.72 -20.48
N GLU A 153 -9.96 3.05 -20.52
CA GLU A 153 -8.88 3.70 -21.24
C GLU A 153 -7.53 3.44 -20.57
N ILE A 154 -7.52 3.40 -19.23
CA ILE A 154 -6.35 3.04 -18.43
C ILE A 154 -5.97 1.58 -18.67
N GLN A 155 -6.91 0.65 -18.56
CA GLN A 155 -6.66 -0.78 -18.78
C GLN A 155 -6.16 -1.07 -20.20
N ASN A 156 -6.78 -0.45 -21.20
CA ASN A 156 -6.34 -0.55 -22.59
C ASN A 156 -4.89 -0.08 -22.78
N TRP A 157 -4.50 1.01 -22.10
CA TRP A 157 -3.12 1.46 -22.10
C TRP A 157 -2.19 0.48 -21.38
N GLN A 158 -2.55 -0.02 -20.20
CA GLN A 158 -1.74 -0.97 -19.42
C GLN A 158 -1.39 -2.21 -20.24
N ILE A 159 -2.40 -2.84 -20.87
CA ILE A 159 -2.22 -4.03 -21.72
C ILE A 159 -1.27 -3.74 -22.88
N ARG A 160 -1.48 -2.63 -23.60
CA ARG A 160 -0.64 -2.24 -24.74
C ARG A 160 0.80 -1.95 -24.31
N TYR A 161 0.97 -1.23 -23.22
CA TYR A 161 2.28 -0.89 -22.68
C TYR A 161 3.04 -2.14 -22.25
N TRP A 162 2.38 -3.02 -21.50
CA TRP A 162 2.98 -4.24 -20.98
C TRP A 162 3.36 -5.23 -22.08
N LYS A 163 2.50 -5.40 -23.10
CA LYS A 163 2.83 -6.19 -24.30
C LYS A 163 4.08 -5.67 -25.01
N ARG A 164 4.22 -4.34 -25.14
CA ARG A 164 5.42 -3.73 -25.74
C ARG A 164 6.66 -3.92 -24.85
N PHE A 165 6.51 -3.78 -23.54
CA PHE A 165 7.58 -4.00 -22.57
C PHE A 165 8.10 -5.45 -22.65
N LYS A 166 7.20 -6.45 -22.55
CA LYS A 166 7.54 -7.88 -22.69
C LYS A 166 8.19 -8.19 -24.04
N LYS A 167 7.72 -7.61 -25.15
CA LYS A 167 8.37 -7.79 -26.46
C LYS A 167 9.81 -7.27 -26.47
N ARG A 168 10.09 -6.17 -25.76
CA ARG A 168 11.40 -5.51 -25.77
C ARG A 168 12.38 -6.14 -24.78
N TYR A 169 11.91 -6.62 -23.63
CA TYR A 169 12.75 -7.08 -22.52
C TYR A 169 12.57 -8.56 -22.17
N GLY A 170 11.48 -9.20 -22.60
CA GLY A 170 11.15 -10.59 -22.26
C GLY A 170 12.10 -11.63 -22.86
N SER A 171 12.80 -11.34 -23.95
CA SER A 171 13.85 -12.23 -24.48
C SER A 171 15.11 -12.30 -23.60
N LYS A 172 15.31 -11.36 -22.67
CA LYS A 172 16.44 -11.36 -21.73
C LYS A 172 16.20 -12.18 -20.46
N PHE A 173 14.95 -12.55 -20.16
CA PHE A 173 14.59 -13.26 -18.92
C PHE A 173 14.46 -14.78 -19.09
N ASN A 174 14.50 -15.32 -20.32
CA ASN A 174 14.43 -16.76 -20.58
C ASN A 174 15.81 -17.46 -20.64
N ASN A 175 16.90 -16.75 -20.31
CA ASN A 175 18.28 -17.26 -20.39
C ASN A 175 18.96 -17.38 -19.01
N PHE A 176 18.19 -17.48 -17.93
CA PHE A 176 18.70 -17.81 -16.60
C PHE A 176 18.07 -19.10 -16.10
#